data_AF-A0A925VB80-F1
#
_entry.id   AF-A0A925VB80-F1
#
_cell.length_a   1.000
_cell.length_b   1.000
_cell.length_c   1.000
_cell.angle_alpha   90.00
_cell.angle_beta   90.00
_cell.angle_gamma   90.00
#
_symmetry.space_group_name_H-M   'P 1'
#
loop_
_entity.id
_entity.type
_entity.pdbx_description
1 polymer ?
#
loop_
_entity_poly.entity_id
_entity_poly.type
_entity_poly.pdbx_seq_one_letter_code
_entity_poly.pdbx_strand_id
1 'polypeptide(L)'
;MDAPEDPAAFADGGSTVGDHGLGRRLPLFVAPTTDGRSNVVAFPLVAIACWRLNHVLFGFDSSFVMPETKDELARLAPLVRGNPGAPAALFGHADPVGDIEYNKRLSGRRALAVFGILVRDADIWEELFSRPAAGDAWGTRELQSMLATVEESPGQGFYGGAIDGIHGGGTTSAIRRFQASRGLTQHGSADPATRRQLFLAYMDAICLGPDDPFVMTPEDFIGGGSDPEGKGAHQGCSEHNPVVVFSQADEQRFAGGAHKSERDGRNAPNRRVMLFLFRPGTKVSSEDWPCPRSREDASGCTASFWPDGEQRRAAGDHERHYRLERNTFGCRFYDHFARTSPCEGIVRPSLRVHLFDFQGKLVRGAVFRVEAGGVTIPGVAPDGIAVVHNIPVPTTALVRWSRPDRVAALPPGTFEFELEVFVDIDDARHEDALERRLHNLGYPVELGVELAIRQFQLAIGRLPTGKREDVEDELLARHDRCEPPVEPENA
;
A
#
# COMPACT_ATOMS: atom_id res chain seq x y z
N MET A 1 1.08 34.70 8.70
CA MET A 1 2.51 34.31 8.65
C MET A 1 2.45 32.88 9.13
N ASP A 2 2.12 32.02 8.19
CA ASP A 2 1.47 30.75 8.48
C ASP A 2 2.59 29.71 8.55
N ALA A 3 2.59 28.95 9.64
CA ALA A 3 3.54 27.87 9.84
C ALA A 3 3.28 26.77 8.79
N PRO A 4 4.32 26.15 8.22
CA PRO A 4 4.15 25.07 7.26
C PRO A 4 3.52 23.86 7.97
N GLU A 5 2.52 23.29 7.32
CA GLU A 5 1.84 22.03 7.67
C GLU A 5 2.87 20.94 8.01
N ASP A 6 2.62 20.19 9.09
CA ASP A 6 3.47 19.07 9.52
C ASP A 6 3.33 17.88 8.54
N PRO A 7 4.37 17.50 7.78
CA PRO A 7 4.31 16.37 6.85
C PRO A 7 4.37 14.99 7.53
N ALA A 8 4.45 14.93 8.87
CA ALA A 8 4.75 13.70 9.61
C ALA A 8 3.60 12.67 9.71
N ALA A 9 2.42 12.91 9.13
CA ALA A 9 1.30 11.96 9.19
C ALA A 9 1.44 10.71 8.28
N PHE A 10 2.53 10.57 7.51
CA PHE A 10 2.70 9.45 6.56
C PHE A 10 3.88 8.53 6.89
N ALA A 11 4.03 8.15 8.16
CA ALA A 11 4.82 6.99 8.55
C ALA A 11 3.94 5.72 8.48
N ASP A 12 3.50 5.35 7.28
CA ASP A 12 2.65 4.18 7.07
C ASP A 12 3.52 2.91 7.19
N GLY A 13 3.52 2.28 8.36
CA GLY A 13 4.21 1.00 8.60
C GLY A 13 3.61 -0.20 7.87
N GLY A 14 2.55 0.00 7.06
CA GLY A 14 1.79 -1.07 6.41
C GLY A 14 1.65 -0.95 4.89
N SER A 15 1.47 -2.09 4.22
CA SER A 15 1.30 -2.13 2.78
C SER A 15 -0.06 -1.59 2.33
N THR A 16 -0.11 -1.05 1.12
CA THR A 16 -1.37 -0.60 0.49
C THR A 16 -1.81 -1.60 -0.56
N VAL A 17 -3.10 -1.92 -0.57
CA VAL A 17 -3.76 -2.74 -1.58
C VAL A 17 -4.93 -1.95 -2.16
N GLY A 18 -5.14 -2.05 -3.47
CA GLY A 18 -6.37 -1.49 -4.04
C GLY A 18 -6.74 -2.08 -5.40
N ASP A 19 -8.03 -2.06 -5.68
CA ASP A 19 -8.67 -2.43 -6.94
C ASP A 19 -9.39 -1.19 -7.49
N HIS A 20 -9.16 -0.86 -8.75
CA HIS A 20 -9.72 0.32 -9.40
C HIS A 20 -10.91 0.01 -10.31
N GLY A 21 -11.27 -1.27 -10.48
CA GLY A 21 -12.39 -1.77 -11.28
C GLY A 21 -12.27 -1.47 -12.78
N LEU A 22 -12.57 -2.43 -13.64
CA LEU A 22 -12.63 -2.16 -15.08
C LEU A 22 -13.93 -1.45 -15.45
N GLY A 23 -13.85 -0.16 -15.79
CA GLY A 23 -14.90 0.51 -16.53
C GLY A 23 -15.24 -0.28 -17.80
N ARG A 24 -16.54 -0.46 -18.08
CA ARG A 24 -17.08 -1.18 -19.25
C ARG A 24 -16.29 -0.83 -20.51
N ARG A 25 -15.83 -1.85 -21.26
CA ARG A 25 -15.30 -1.67 -22.63
C ARG A 25 -16.40 -1.07 -23.49
N LEU A 26 -16.31 0.22 -23.77
CA LEU A 26 -17.06 0.79 -24.88
C LEU A 26 -16.42 0.28 -26.19
N PRO A 27 -17.22 -0.04 -27.22
CA PRO A 27 -16.66 -0.33 -28.54
C PRO A 27 -15.78 0.84 -28.99
N LEU A 28 -14.58 0.53 -29.47
CA LEU A 28 -13.69 1.53 -30.04
C LEU A 28 -14.31 2.03 -31.35
N PHE A 29 -14.75 3.29 -31.37
CA PHE A 29 -15.19 3.95 -32.58
C PHE A 29 -13.96 4.39 -33.37
N VAL A 30 -13.67 3.68 -34.45
CA VAL A 30 -12.52 3.95 -35.32
C VAL A 30 -13.05 4.55 -36.62
N ALA A 31 -12.49 5.69 -37.05
CA ALA A 31 -12.91 6.32 -38.30
C ALA A 31 -12.43 5.49 -39.51
N PRO A 32 -13.21 5.40 -40.61
CA PRO A 32 -12.72 4.78 -41.84
C PRO A 32 -11.54 5.60 -42.38
N THR A 33 -10.46 4.92 -42.77
CA THR A 33 -9.28 5.58 -43.36
C THR A 33 -9.31 5.50 -44.88
N THR A 34 -9.04 6.63 -45.54
CA THR A 34 -8.77 6.72 -46.99
C THR A 34 -7.36 7.26 -47.21
N ASP A 35 -6.83 7.04 -48.41
CA ASP A 35 -5.58 7.65 -48.90
C ASP A 35 -4.34 7.27 -48.09
N GLY A 36 -4.17 5.97 -47.80
CA GLY A 36 -2.97 5.44 -47.11
C GLY A 36 -2.84 5.85 -45.64
N ARG A 37 -3.87 6.48 -45.06
CA ARG A 37 -3.91 6.83 -43.64
C ARG A 37 -4.25 5.61 -42.78
N SER A 38 -3.76 5.60 -41.54
CA SER A 38 -4.05 4.58 -40.54
C SER A 38 -4.62 5.23 -39.27
N ASN A 39 -5.42 4.47 -38.52
CA ASN A 39 -5.79 4.85 -37.16
C ASN A 39 -4.75 4.30 -36.19
N VAL A 40 -4.46 5.06 -35.13
CA VAL A 40 -3.67 4.57 -34.01
C VAL A 40 -4.62 4.03 -32.96
N VAL A 41 -4.55 2.72 -32.69
CA VAL A 41 -5.18 2.10 -31.53
C VAL A 41 -4.07 1.75 -30.55
N ALA A 42 -4.02 2.46 -29.42
CA ALA A 42 -3.06 2.18 -28.36
C ALA A 42 -3.77 1.43 -27.22
N PHE A 43 -3.13 0.36 -26.73
CA PHE A 43 -3.51 -0.33 -25.52
C PHE A 43 -2.52 0.03 -24.42
N PRO A 44 -2.75 1.11 -23.65
CA PRO A 44 -1.85 1.46 -22.56
C PRO A 44 -1.84 0.35 -21.50
N LEU A 45 -0.73 0.24 -20.77
CA LEU A 45 -0.69 -0.56 -19.55
C LEU A 45 -1.64 0.07 -18.55
N VAL A 46 -2.76 -0.61 -18.28
CA VAL A 46 -3.74 -0.18 -17.29
C VAL A 46 -3.64 -1.12 -16.10
N ALA A 47 -3.07 -0.61 -15.02
CA ALA A 47 -3.10 -1.27 -13.73
C ALA A 47 -4.55 -1.28 -13.22
N ILE A 48 -5.10 -2.46 -12.98
CA ILE A 48 -6.45 -2.65 -12.43
C ILE A 48 -6.40 -2.82 -10.93
N ALA A 49 -5.27 -3.29 -10.40
CA ALA A 49 -5.02 -3.42 -8.99
C ALA A 49 -3.53 -3.27 -8.69
N CYS A 50 -3.20 -3.04 -7.43
CA CYS A 50 -1.83 -2.93 -6.98
C CYS A 50 -1.67 -3.35 -5.52
N TRP A 51 -0.42 -3.65 -5.16
CA TRP A 51 0.02 -3.98 -3.81
C TRP A 51 1.39 -3.33 -3.57
N ARG A 52 1.62 -2.76 -2.39
CA ARG A 52 2.84 -2.02 -2.03
C ARG A 52 3.49 -2.60 -0.78
N LEU A 53 4.60 -3.31 -0.89
CA LEU A 53 5.40 -3.74 0.26
C LEU A 53 6.36 -2.63 0.72
N ASN A 54 6.24 -2.16 1.96
CA ASN A 54 7.08 -1.08 2.50
C ASN A 54 8.44 -1.58 3.01
N HIS A 55 9.42 -0.67 3.09
CA HIS A 55 10.79 -1.00 3.50
C HIS A 55 10.97 -1.61 4.89
N VAL A 56 10.05 -1.35 5.83
CA VAL A 56 10.14 -1.87 7.20
C VAL A 56 10.10 -3.40 7.23
N LEU A 57 9.65 -4.01 6.13
CA LEU A 57 9.54 -5.43 5.93
C LEU A 57 10.76 -6.03 5.21
N PHE A 58 11.81 -5.22 5.00
CA PHE A 58 13.13 -5.65 4.58
C PHE A 58 14.14 -5.42 5.70
N GLY A 59 15.15 -6.29 5.80
CA GLY A 59 16.29 -6.05 6.68
C GLY A 59 16.99 -4.72 6.35
N PHE A 60 17.63 -4.10 7.36
CA PHE A 60 18.39 -2.88 7.15
C PHE A 60 19.43 -3.09 6.04
N ASP A 61 19.39 -2.22 5.03
CA ASP A 61 20.25 -2.27 3.85
C ASP A 61 20.23 -3.60 3.08
N SER A 62 19.15 -4.38 3.24
CA SER A 62 19.03 -5.73 2.68
C SER A 62 17.82 -5.91 1.76
N SER A 63 17.89 -6.96 0.95
CA SER A 63 16.77 -7.53 0.20
C SER A 63 16.06 -8.68 0.92
N PHE A 64 16.55 -9.12 2.09
CA PHE A 64 15.90 -10.16 2.87
C PHE A 64 14.52 -9.70 3.34
N VAL A 65 13.50 -10.51 3.03
CA VAL A 65 12.09 -10.24 3.35
C VAL A 65 11.79 -10.77 4.74
N MET A 66 11.44 -9.86 5.64
CA MET A 66 11.28 -10.11 7.06
C MET A 66 9.98 -10.88 7.38
N PRO A 67 9.91 -11.63 8.50
CA PRO A 67 8.74 -12.47 8.83
C PRO A 67 7.42 -11.71 8.94
N GLU A 68 7.49 -10.43 9.35
CA GLU A 68 6.37 -9.51 9.48
C GLU A 68 5.64 -9.27 8.15
N THR A 69 6.26 -9.64 7.02
CA THR A 69 5.64 -9.60 5.69
C THR A 69 4.43 -10.53 5.56
N LYS A 70 4.26 -11.48 6.49
CA LYS A 70 3.17 -12.47 6.46
C LYS A 70 1.78 -11.84 6.30
N ASP A 71 1.48 -10.82 7.10
CA ASP A 71 0.18 -10.16 7.05
C ASP A 71 -0.07 -9.43 5.72
N GLU A 72 1.01 -9.03 5.04
CA GLU A 72 0.95 -8.35 3.75
C GLU A 72 0.75 -9.30 2.58
N LEU A 73 1.41 -10.45 2.62
CA LEU A 73 1.20 -11.51 1.62
C LEU A 73 -0.21 -12.09 1.73
N ALA A 74 -0.75 -12.18 2.95
CA ALA A 74 -2.14 -12.56 3.19
C ALA A 74 -3.15 -11.57 2.56
N ARG A 75 -2.79 -10.29 2.44
CA ARG A 75 -3.59 -9.27 1.72
C ARG A 75 -3.42 -9.34 0.20
N LEU A 76 -2.25 -9.73 -0.30
CA LEU A 76 -1.98 -9.88 -1.75
C LEU A 76 -2.75 -11.05 -2.37
N ALA A 77 -2.80 -12.19 -1.70
CA ALA A 77 -3.42 -13.40 -2.23
C ALA A 77 -4.88 -13.21 -2.72
N PRO A 78 -5.82 -12.62 -1.93
CA PRO A 78 -7.18 -12.38 -2.40
C PRO A 78 -7.24 -11.36 -3.54
N LEU A 79 -6.32 -10.40 -3.60
CA LEU A 79 -6.25 -9.43 -4.70
C LEU A 79 -5.96 -10.13 -6.03
N VAL A 80 -4.95 -11.01 -6.05
CA VAL A 80 -4.57 -11.77 -7.26
C VAL A 80 -5.67 -12.76 -7.64
N ARG A 81 -6.21 -13.51 -6.67
CA ARG A 81 -7.32 -14.46 -6.91
C ARG A 81 -8.59 -13.78 -7.41
N GLY A 82 -8.87 -12.56 -6.95
CA GLY A 82 -10.01 -11.75 -7.39
C GLY A 82 -9.88 -11.20 -8.82
N ASN A 83 -8.69 -11.27 -9.41
CA ASN A 83 -8.37 -10.73 -10.74
C ASN A 83 -7.82 -11.81 -11.68
N PRO A 84 -8.58 -12.86 -12.00
CA PRO A 84 -8.08 -13.98 -12.82
C PRO A 84 -7.65 -13.52 -14.22
N GLY A 85 -6.47 -13.99 -14.65
CA GLY A 85 -5.89 -13.69 -15.97
C GLY A 85 -5.26 -12.30 -16.07
N ALA A 86 -5.27 -11.51 -14.99
CA ALA A 86 -4.55 -10.24 -14.87
C ALA A 86 -3.06 -10.52 -14.61
N PRO A 87 -2.14 -10.18 -15.53
CA PRO A 87 -0.73 -10.41 -15.32
C PRO A 87 -0.14 -9.39 -14.33
N ALA A 88 0.86 -9.82 -13.56
CA ALA A 88 1.59 -8.98 -12.61
C ALA A 88 2.90 -8.39 -13.18
N ALA A 89 3.40 -7.31 -12.56
CA ALA A 89 4.81 -6.90 -12.63
C ALA A 89 5.26 -6.27 -11.32
N LEU A 90 6.50 -6.56 -10.92
CA LEU A 90 7.13 -6.10 -9.68
C LEU A 90 8.15 -4.99 -9.94
N PHE A 91 8.08 -3.90 -9.18
CA PHE A 91 8.98 -2.77 -9.25
C PHE A 91 9.54 -2.45 -7.87
N GLY A 92 10.84 -2.66 -7.68
CA GLY A 92 11.53 -2.26 -6.46
C GLY A 92 12.01 -0.82 -6.54
N HIS A 93 11.96 -0.10 -5.42
CA HIS A 93 12.40 1.29 -5.30
C HIS A 93 13.35 1.46 -4.10
N ALA A 94 14.28 2.39 -4.25
CA ALA A 94 15.18 2.84 -3.19
C ALA A 94 14.95 4.33 -2.91
N ASP A 95 15.41 4.81 -1.75
CA ASP A 95 15.40 6.25 -1.49
C ASP A 95 16.57 6.96 -2.19
N PRO A 96 16.54 8.30 -2.32
CA PRO A 96 17.57 9.07 -3.03
C PRO A 96 18.92 9.16 -2.31
N VAL A 97 19.10 8.48 -1.17
CA VAL A 97 20.36 8.49 -0.46
C VAL A 97 21.23 7.34 -0.97
N GLY A 98 22.35 7.68 -1.60
CA GLY A 98 23.33 6.71 -2.06
C GLY A 98 23.68 6.93 -3.53
N ASP A 99 24.37 5.94 -4.10
CA ASP A 99 24.72 5.93 -5.50
C ASP A 99 23.59 5.29 -6.33
N ILE A 100 23.33 5.81 -7.54
CA ILE A 100 22.23 5.33 -8.40
C ILE A 100 22.41 3.85 -8.77
N GLU A 101 23.64 3.38 -9.01
CA GLU A 101 23.91 1.98 -9.35
C GLU A 101 23.78 1.07 -8.13
N TYR A 102 24.19 1.56 -6.97
CA TYR A 102 23.90 0.92 -5.68
C TYR A 102 22.38 0.74 -5.49
N ASN A 103 21.61 1.82 -5.63
CA ASN A 103 20.17 1.85 -5.45
C ASN A 103 19.43 1.01 -6.51
N LYS A 104 19.91 0.99 -7.76
CA LYS A 104 19.40 0.14 -8.85
C LYS A 104 19.53 -1.34 -8.51
N ARG A 105 20.70 -1.75 -8.01
CA ARG A 105 20.98 -3.13 -7.62
C ARG A 105 20.17 -3.55 -6.39
N LEU A 106 20.15 -2.74 -5.33
CA LEU A 106 19.40 -3.08 -4.11
C LEU A 106 17.89 -3.16 -4.36
N SER A 107 17.33 -2.18 -5.07
CA SER A 107 15.91 -2.19 -5.44
C SER A 107 15.56 -3.38 -6.35
N GLY A 108 16.42 -3.72 -7.31
CA GLY A 108 16.26 -4.90 -8.15
C GLY A 108 16.32 -6.22 -7.38
N ARG A 109 17.21 -6.33 -6.38
CA ARG A 109 17.31 -7.49 -5.49
C ARG A 109 16.10 -7.63 -4.57
N ARG A 110 15.54 -6.53 -4.06
CA ARG A 110 14.26 -6.55 -3.30
C ARG A 110 13.10 -7.06 -4.14
N ALA A 111 12.96 -6.58 -5.37
CA ALA A 111 11.94 -7.07 -6.30
C ALA A 111 12.14 -8.56 -6.63
N LEU A 112 13.39 -8.98 -6.83
CA LEU A 112 13.75 -10.38 -7.08
C LEU A 112 13.48 -11.29 -5.87
N ALA A 113 13.73 -10.84 -4.64
CA ALA A 113 13.43 -11.57 -3.43
C ALA A 113 11.92 -11.84 -3.28
N VAL A 114 11.10 -10.81 -3.51
CA VAL A 114 9.64 -10.92 -3.52
C VAL A 114 9.17 -11.83 -4.66
N PHE A 115 9.73 -11.69 -5.87
CA PHE A 115 9.43 -12.59 -6.98
C PHE A 115 9.70 -14.06 -6.61
N GLY A 116 10.85 -14.37 -6.03
CA GLY A 116 11.20 -15.73 -5.59
C GLY A 116 10.23 -16.31 -4.56
N ILE A 117 9.69 -15.47 -3.65
CA ILE A 117 8.60 -15.86 -2.75
C ILE A 117 7.34 -16.21 -3.55
N LEU A 118 6.92 -15.34 -4.48
CA LEU A 118 5.67 -15.51 -5.22
C LEU A 118 5.68 -16.75 -6.13
N VAL A 119 6.82 -17.06 -6.77
CA VAL A 119 6.96 -18.25 -7.64
C VAL A 119 7.51 -19.48 -6.95
N ARG A 120 7.80 -19.38 -5.65
CA ARG A 120 8.40 -20.45 -4.82
C ARG A 120 9.70 -21.02 -5.36
N ASP A 121 10.57 -20.13 -5.81
CA ASP A 121 11.89 -20.48 -6.34
C ASP A 121 12.98 -20.22 -5.30
N ALA A 122 13.45 -21.30 -4.68
CA ALA A 122 14.54 -21.27 -3.71
C ALA A 122 15.92 -21.01 -4.34
N ASP A 123 16.09 -21.25 -5.65
CA ASP A 123 17.35 -20.99 -6.33
C ASP A 123 17.61 -19.49 -6.50
N ILE A 124 16.54 -18.69 -6.61
CA ILE A 124 16.62 -17.22 -6.54
C ILE A 124 17.17 -16.77 -5.18
N TRP A 125 16.65 -17.32 -4.08
CA TRP A 125 17.11 -16.99 -2.74
C TRP A 125 18.53 -17.53 -2.46
N GLU A 126 18.88 -18.67 -3.04
CA GLU A 126 20.25 -19.19 -3.00
C GLU A 126 21.22 -18.26 -3.75
N GLU A 127 20.83 -17.68 -4.88
CA GLU A 127 21.63 -16.65 -5.55
C GLU A 127 21.80 -15.42 -4.66
N LEU A 128 20.71 -14.89 -4.08
CA LEU A 128 20.75 -13.71 -3.20
C LEU A 128 21.66 -13.95 -1.99
N PHE A 129 21.60 -15.14 -1.41
CA PHE A 129 22.41 -15.55 -0.26
C PHE A 129 23.89 -15.75 -0.62
N SER A 130 24.18 -16.45 -1.72
CA SER A 130 25.55 -16.83 -2.09
C SER A 130 26.31 -15.73 -2.83
N ARG A 131 25.61 -14.74 -3.39
CA ARG A 131 26.18 -13.60 -4.12
C ARG A 131 25.82 -12.29 -3.43
N PRO A 132 26.56 -11.91 -2.36
CA PRO A 132 26.32 -10.66 -1.67
C PRO A 132 26.59 -9.47 -2.59
N ALA A 133 25.81 -8.40 -2.41
CA ALA A 133 26.08 -7.09 -2.97
C ALA A 133 26.58 -6.17 -1.85
N ALA A 134 27.10 -4.99 -2.21
CA ALA A 134 27.36 -3.95 -1.21
C ALA A 134 26.06 -3.68 -0.42
N GLY A 135 26.15 -3.62 0.91
CA GLY A 135 25.02 -3.46 1.83
C GLY A 135 24.14 -4.70 2.03
N ASP A 136 23.84 -5.43 0.95
CA ASP A 136 22.98 -6.60 0.98
C ASP A 136 23.77 -7.92 0.97
N ALA A 137 24.07 -8.42 2.17
CA ALA A 137 24.78 -9.69 2.39
C ALA A 137 24.02 -10.57 3.39
N TRP A 138 23.28 -11.56 2.87
CA TRP A 138 22.57 -12.51 3.74
C TRP A 138 23.56 -13.48 4.39
N GLY A 139 23.27 -13.89 5.62
CA GLY A 139 24.12 -14.78 6.37
C GLY A 139 23.43 -15.32 7.61
N THR A 140 24.17 -15.39 8.72
CA THR A 140 23.69 -16.01 9.96
C THR A 140 22.45 -15.33 10.52
N ARG A 141 22.34 -14.00 10.39
CA ARG A 141 21.19 -13.23 10.91
C ARG A 141 19.90 -13.64 10.20
N GLU A 142 19.94 -13.74 8.88
CA GLU A 142 18.81 -14.16 8.06
C GLU A 142 18.48 -15.64 8.31
N LEU A 143 19.49 -16.50 8.48
CA LEU A 143 19.27 -17.91 8.89
C LEU A 143 18.59 -18.02 10.25
N GLN A 144 19.02 -17.23 11.24
CA GLN A 144 18.39 -17.18 12.56
C GLN A 144 16.93 -16.69 12.46
N SER A 145 16.67 -15.66 11.66
CA SER A 145 15.32 -15.15 11.42
C SER A 145 14.41 -16.21 10.78
N MET A 146 14.90 -16.91 9.75
CA MET A 146 14.16 -17.99 9.11
C MET A 146 13.89 -19.15 10.08
N LEU A 147 14.91 -19.60 10.83
CA LEU A 147 14.76 -20.67 11.81
C LEU A 147 13.87 -20.29 12.99
N ALA A 148 13.81 -19.02 13.36
CA ALA A 148 12.89 -18.52 14.39
C ALA A 148 11.44 -18.50 13.90
N THR A 149 11.24 -18.31 12.59
CA THR A 149 9.92 -18.21 11.96
C THR A 149 9.34 -19.57 11.58
N VAL A 150 10.17 -20.49 11.09
CA VAL A 150 9.73 -21.84 10.72
C VAL A 150 9.46 -22.63 11.99
N GLU A 151 8.20 -23.03 12.17
CA GLU A 151 7.75 -23.77 13.36
C GLU A 151 8.39 -25.17 13.43
N GLU A 152 9.01 -25.46 14.57
CA GLU A 152 9.42 -26.81 15.00
C GLU A 152 8.25 -27.53 15.68
N SER A 153 7.45 -26.76 16.43
CA SER A 153 6.19 -27.19 17.05
C SER A 153 5.23 -25.98 17.14
N PRO A 154 3.92 -26.18 17.40
CA PRO A 154 2.95 -25.08 17.35
C PRO A 154 3.36 -23.89 18.23
N GLY A 155 3.55 -22.72 17.61
CA GLY A 155 3.96 -21.49 18.30
C GLY A 155 5.44 -21.43 18.69
N GLN A 156 6.27 -22.39 18.29
CA GLN A 156 7.70 -22.42 18.59
C GLN A 156 8.54 -22.73 17.35
N GLY A 157 9.37 -21.78 16.93
CA GLY A 157 10.35 -21.97 15.86
C GLY A 157 11.56 -22.82 16.26
N PHE A 158 12.33 -23.26 15.25
CA PHE A 158 13.60 -23.97 15.46
C PHE A 158 14.64 -23.13 16.20
N TYR A 159 14.57 -21.80 16.18
CA TYR A 159 15.52 -20.92 16.88
C TYR A 159 14.82 -19.96 17.84
N GLY A 160 15.02 -20.16 19.14
CA GLY A 160 14.48 -19.28 20.20
C GLY A 160 15.51 -18.31 20.81
N GLY A 161 16.68 -18.16 20.18
CA GLY A 161 17.74 -17.26 20.64
C GLY A 161 17.63 -15.85 20.07
N ALA A 162 18.57 -14.97 20.42
CA ALA A 162 18.64 -13.63 19.85
C ALA A 162 19.07 -13.67 18.38
N ILE A 163 18.40 -12.91 17.52
CA ILE A 163 18.77 -12.74 16.10
C ILE A 163 19.91 -11.70 16.01
N ASP A 164 21.12 -12.15 16.36
CA ASP A 164 22.32 -11.33 16.52
C ASP A 164 23.31 -11.44 15.35
N GLY A 165 23.12 -12.41 14.46
CA GLY A 165 24.05 -12.74 13.38
C GLY A 165 25.28 -13.54 13.82
N ILE A 166 25.34 -14.00 15.07
CA ILE A 166 26.46 -14.77 15.62
C ILE A 166 26.19 -16.27 15.46
N HIS A 167 27.08 -16.97 14.77
CA HIS A 167 26.96 -18.41 14.58
C HIS A 167 27.48 -19.16 15.81
N GLY A 168 26.66 -19.20 16.87
CA GLY A 168 26.95 -19.91 18.11
C GLY A 168 26.32 -21.31 18.20
N GLY A 169 26.55 -21.99 19.33
CA GLY A 169 26.02 -23.35 19.58
C GLY A 169 24.49 -23.45 19.51
N GLY A 170 23.76 -22.39 19.86
CA GLY A 170 22.31 -22.31 19.69
C GLY A 170 21.90 -22.39 18.21
N THR A 171 22.58 -21.65 17.34
CA THR A 171 22.35 -21.63 15.88
C THR A 171 22.67 -23.00 15.28
N THR A 172 23.84 -23.59 15.61
CA THR A 172 24.22 -24.94 15.17
C THR A 172 23.19 -25.99 15.60
N SER A 173 22.69 -25.90 16.84
CA SER A 173 21.69 -26.84 17.36
C SER A 173 20.36 -26.71 16.63
N ALA A 174 19.90 -25.48 16.36
CA ALA A 174 18.70 -25.21 15.58
C ALA A 174 18.81 -25.77 14.15
N ILE A 175 19.96 -25.57 13.49
CA ILE A 175 20.22 -26.13 12.16
C ILE A 175 20.17 -27.66 12.20
N ARG A 176 20.77 -28.34 13.20
CA ARG A 176 20.70 -29.81 13.31
C ARG A 176 19.28 -30.33 13.47
N ARG A 177 18.46 -29.66 14.28
CA ARG A 177 17.04 -30.05 14.45
C ARG A 177 16.25 -29.82 13.17
N PHE A 178 16.49 -28.70 12.49
CA PHE A 178 15.88 -28.45 11.18
C PHE A 178 16.30 -29.51 10.16
N GLN A 179 17.59 -29.82 10.05
CA GLN A 179 18.12 -30.89 9.20
C GLN A 179 17.46 -32.24 9.51
N ALA A 180 17.35 -32.61 10.80
CA ALA A 180 16.66 -33.82 11.23
C ALA A 180 15.20 -33.85 10.77
N SER A 181 14.48 -32.74 10.93
CA SER A 181 13.07 -32.60 10.52
C SER A 181 12.85 -32.75 9.00
N ARG A 182 13.88 -32.48 8.21
CA ARG A 182 13.87 -32.57 6.73
C ARG A 182 14.56 -33.84 6.20
N GLY A 183 14.99 -34.74 7.07
CA GLY A 183 15.71 -35.97 6.69
C GLY A 183 17.12 -35.73 6.12
N LEU A 184 17.73 -34.58 6.42
CA LEU A 184 19.08 -34.22 6.01
C LEU A 184 20.13 -34.70 7.02
N THR A 185 21.38 -34.80 6.58
CA THR A 185 22.52 -35.08 7.46
C THR A 185 22.70 -33.95 8.48
N GLN A 186 22.75 -34.29 9.77
CA GLN A 186 22.75 -33.32 10.88
C GLN A 186 24.14 -32.77 11.21
N HIS A 187 24.83 -32.19 10.23
CA HIS A 187 26.16 -31.61 10.45
C HIS A 187 26.11 -30.28 11.22
N GLY A 188 24.98 -29.57 11.21
CA GLY A 188 24.79 -28.31 11.95
C GLY A 188 25.30 -27.07 11.22
N SER A 189 25.54 -27.17 9.92
CA SER A 189 25.88 -26.03 9.05
C SER A 189 24.77 -25.85 8.02
N ALA A 190 24.41 -24.62 7.68
CA ALA A 190 23.42 -24.34 6.64
C ALA A 190 24.06 -24.43 5.25
N ASP A 191 24.35 -25.63 4.79
CA ASP A 191 24.86 -25.90 3.42
C ASP A 191 23.76 -25.65 2.36
N PRO A 192 24.07 -25.66 1.04
CA PRO A 192 23.07 -25.38 0.00
C PRO A 192 21.82 -26.26 0.09
N ALA A 193 21.96 -27.55 0.43
CA ALA A 193 20.83 -28.46 0.60
C ALA A 193 19.94 -28.05 1.79
N THR A 194 20.55 -27.71 2.92
CA THR A 194 19.84 -27.20 4.11
C THR A 194 19.16 -25.86 3.82
N ARG A 195 19.86 -24.93 3.16
CA ARG A 195 19.32 -23.61 2.80
C ARG A 195 18.13 -23.73 1.88
N ARG A 196 18.19 -24.56 0.84
CA ARG A 196 17.05 -24.79 -0.07
C ARG A 196 15.79 -25.21 0.70
N GLN A 197 15.91 -26.17 1.61
CA GLN A 197 14.78 -26.62 2.43
C GLN A 197 14.30 -25.53 3.39
N LEU A 198 15.22 -24.75 3.97
CA LEU A 198 14.89 -23.65 4.87
C LEU A 198 14.17 -22.51 4.15
N PHE A 199 14.61 -22.15 2.94
CA PHE A 199 13.98 -21.10 2.13
C PHE A 199 12.54 -21.48 1.77
N LEU A 200 12.31 -22.72 1.30
CA LEU A 200 10.95 -23.18 0.99
C LEU A 200 10.05 -23.18 2.24
N ALA A 201 10.55 -23.73 3.35
CA ALA A 201 9.81 -23.75 4.61
C ALA A 201 9.52 -22.33 5.15
N TYR A 202 10.45 -21.40 4.97
CA TYR A 202 10.26 -20.01 5.35
C TYR A 202 9.21 -19.33 4.48
N MET A 203 9.29 -19.50 3.15
CA MET A 203 8.27 -19.00 2.22
C MET A 203 6.88 -19.54 2.58
N ASP A 204 6.78 -20.82 3.00
CA ASP A 204 5.52 -21.42 3.48
C ASP A 204 4.99 -20.75 4.74
N ALA A 205 5.90 -20.41 5.67
CA ALA A 205 5.54 -19.76 6.92
C ALA A 205 5.00 -18.32 6.71
N ILE A 206 5.48 -17.61 5.68
CA ILE A 206 5.13 -16.20 5.43
C ILE A 206 4.08 -15.95 4.34
N CYS A 207 3.88 -16.81 3.33
CA CYS A 207 2.90 -16.52 2.27
C CYS A 207 1.45 -16.71 2.73
N LEU A 208 1.08 -17.97 2.93
CA LEU A 208 -0.19 -18.48 3.44
C LEU A 208 0.11 -19.94 3.78
N GLY A 209 -0.43 -20.43 4.89
CA GLY A 209 -0.08 -21.75 5.44
C GLY A 209 -0.27 -22.90 4.45
N PRO A 210 0.25 -24.10 4.77
CA PRO A 210 0.30 -25.24 3.85
C PRO A 210 -1.07 -25.66 3.27
N ASP A 211 -2.16 -25.30 3.92
CA ASP A 211 -3.53 -25.63 3.50
C ASP A 211 -4.13 -24.67 2.44
N ASP A 212 -3.52 -23.51 2.22
CA ASP A 212 -3.93 -22.53 1.18
C ASP A 212 -2.72 -21.83 0.55
N PRO A 213 -1.80 -22.56 -0.12
CA PRO A 213 -0.58 -21.97 -0.63
C PRO A 213 -0.90 -20.96 -1.73
N PHE A 214 -0.54 -19.70 -1.50
CA PHE A 214 -0.52 -18.68 -2.55
C PHE A 214 0.80 -18.79 -3.32
N VAL A 215 0.70 -19.24 -4.57
CA VAL A 215 1.82 -19.40 -5.50
C VAL A 215 1.40 -18.88 -6.87
N MET A 216 2.29 -18.13 -7.50
CA MET A 216 2.18 -17.66 -8.87
C MET A 216 3.18 -18.43 -9.74
N THR A 217 3.00 -18.35 -11.05
CA THR A 217 3.91 -18.89 -12.06
C THR A 217 4.58 -17.75 -12.81
N PRO A 218 5.76 -17.95 -13.43
CA PRO A 218 6.37 -16.95 -14.31
C PRO A 218 5.41 -16.45 -15.42
N GLU A 219 4.47 -17.29 -15.87
CA GLU A 219 3.44 -16.97 -16.86
C GLU A 219 2.36 -16.00 -16.35
N ASP A 220 2.18 -15.91 -15.03
CA ASP A 220 1.27 -14.94 -14.39
C ASP A 220 1.83 -13.51 -14.41
N PHE A 221 3.04 -13.30 -14.91
CA PHE A 221 3.66 -11.99 -15.06
C PHE A 221 3.55 -11.48 -16.49
N ILE A 222 3.65 -10.16 -16.68
CA ILE A 222 3.39 -9.52 -17.98
C ILE A 222 4.36 -9.94 -19.09
N GLY A 223 5.58 -10.36 -18.71
CA GLY A 223 6.58 -10.95 -19.62
C GLY A 223 6.30 -12.42 -20.01
N GLY A 224 5.32 -13.06 -19.37
CA GLY A 224 4.86 -14.41 -19.71
C GLY A 224 5.91 -15.51 -19.55
N GLY A 225 6.89 -15.35 -18.66
CA GLY A 225 7.96 -16.33 -18.42
C GLY A 225 8.98 -16.51 -19.56
N SER A 226 8.93 -15.70 -20.63
CA SER A 226 9.77 -15.91 -21.80
C SER A 226 11.24 -15.53 -21.61
N ASP A 227 11.52 -14.61 -20.69
CA ASP A 227 12.88 -14.17 -20.36
C ASP A 227 13.36 -14.90 -19.09
N PRO A 228 14.45 -15.69 -19.16
CA PRO A 228 14.94 -16.47 -18.02
C PRO A 228 15.47 -15.60 -16.87
N GLU A 229 15.74 -14.33 -17.13
CA GLU A 229 16.15 -13.35 -16.13
C GLU A 229 14.98 -12.48 -15.62
N GLY A 230 13.74 -12.82 -15.99
CA GLY A 230 12.52 -12.22 -15.46
C GLY A 230 12.21 -10.82 -15.97
N LYS A 231 12.69 -10.44 -17.16
CA LYS A 231 12.31 -9.16 -17.79
C LYS A 231 10.78 -9.08 -17.97
N GLY A 232 10.18 -7.97 -17.55
CA GLY A 232 8.72 -7.83 -17.42
C GLY A 232 8.15 -8.34 -16.09
N ALA A 233 8.73 -9.38 -15.48
CA ALA A 233 8.24 -9.90 -14.21
C ALA A 233 8.72 -9.08 -12.99
N HIS A 234 10.01 -8.75 -12.92
CA HIS A 234 10.57 -7.95 -11.83
C HIS A 234 11.64 -6.97 -12.32
N GLN A 235 11.69 -5.78 -11.71
CA GLN A 235 12.65 -4.74 -12.06
C GLN A 235 13.09 -3.93 -10.84
N GLY A 236 14.29 -3.34 -10.91
CA GLY A 236 14.75 -2.31 -9.97
C GLY A 236 14.59 -0.93 -10.59
N CYS A 237 13.86 -0.04 -9.94
CA CYS A 237 13.66 1.34 -10.37
C CYS A 237 14.64 2.33 -9.74
N SER A 238 15.55 1.86 -8.89
CA SER A 238 16.47 2.74 -8.14
C SER A 238 15.67 3.82 -7.38
N GLU A 239 16.25 5.01 -7.25
CA GLU A 239 15.65 6.22 -6.70
C GLU A 239 14.85 7.04 -7.75
N HIS A 240 14.62 6.51 -8.95
CA HIS A 240 14.10 7.31 -10.06
C HIS A 240 12.63 7.75 -9.92
N ASN A 241 11.88 7.14 -9.00
CA ASN A 241 10.46 7.40 -8.78
C ASN A 241 10.16 7.66 -7.29
N PRO A 242 10.66 8.78 -6.73
CA PRO A 242 10.46 9.14 -5.34
C PRO A 242 9.01 9.56 -5.10
N VAL A 243 8.36 8.96 -4.11
CA VAL A 243 7.04 9.39 -3.64
C VAL A 243 7.13 10.61 -2.72
N VAL A 244 8.28 10.84 -2.10
CA VAL A 244 8.61 12.03 -1.29
C VAL A 244 9.94 12.60 -1.78
N VAL A 245 9.99 13.91 -2.02
CA VAL A 245 11.19 14.67 -2.36
C VAL A 245 11.34 15.80 -1.35
N PHE A 246 12.47 15.85 -0.65
CA PHE A 246 12.70 16.85 0.39
C PHE A 246 12.81 18.28 -0.16
N SER A 247 12.55 19.25 0.72
CA SER A 247 12.90 20.64 0.46
C SER A 247 14.42 20.81 0.46
N GLN A 248 14.93 21.86 -0.18
CA GLN A 248 16.35 22.20 -0.13
C GLN A 248 16.82 22.47 1.32
N ALA A 249 15.95 23.03 2.16
CA ALA A 249 16.24 23.26 3.57
C ALA A 249 16.40 21.94 4.34
N ASP A 250 15.54 20.96 4.07
CA ASP A 250 15.64 19.62 4.64
C ASP A 250 16.87 18.87 4.15
N GLU A 251 17.20 18.93 2.85
CA GLU A 251 18.44 18.33 2.34
C GLU A 251 19.68 18.91 3.03
N GLN A 252 19.74 20.23 3.22
CA GLN A 252 20.82 20.87 3.96
C GLN A 252 20.88 20.43 5.43
N ARG A 253 19.72 20.34 6.09
CA ARG A 253 19.61 19.85 7.48
C ARG A 253 20.07 18.39 7.61
N PHE A 254 19.76 17.56 6.62
CA PHE A 254 20.05 16.13 6.60
C PHE A 254 21.40 15.76 5.98
N ALA A 255 22.13 16.73 5.41
CA ALA A 255 23.48 16.52 4.90
C ALA A 255 24.46 16.07 6.00
N GLY A 256 24.19 16.45 7.25
CA GLY A 256 24.92 15.99 8.43
C GLY A 256 24.30 14.73 9.05
N GLY A 257 25.13 13.84 9.61
CA GLY A 257 24.68 12.60 10.27
C GLY A 257 23.86 12.78 11.55
N ALA A 258 23.70 14.01 12.06
CA ALA A 258 23.01 14.31 13.32
C ALA A 258 21.51 13.97 13.30
N HIS A 259 20.86 14.05 12.13
CA HIS A 259 19.42 13.83 11.97
C HIS A 259 19.10 12.57 11.16
N LYS A 260 20.01 11.58 11.16
CA LYS A 260 19.91 10.38 10.32
C LYS A 260 18.59 9.63 10.52
N SER A 261 18.16 9.41 11.77
CA SER A 261 16.94 8.65 12.06
C SER A 261 15.67 9.34 11.53
N GLU A 262 15.60 10.67 11.65
CA GLU A 262 14.48 11.47 11.11
C GLU A 262 14.48 11.43 9.59
N ARG A 263 15.63 11.65 8.95
CA ARG A 263 15.81 11.54 7.50
C ARG A 263 15.35 10.17 7.00
N ASP A 264 15.83 9.11 7.62
CA ASP A 264 15.55 7.73 7.21
C ASP A 264 14.06 7.39 7.40
N GLY A 265 13.43 7.93 8.45
CA GLY A 265 11.99 7.84 8.69
C GLY A 265 11.15 8.61 7.66
N ARG A 266 11.53 9.83 7.29
CA ARG A 266 10.82 10.61 6.26
C ARG A 266 11.03 10.06 4.84
N ASN A 267 12.19 9.47 4.54
CA ASN A 267 12.47 8.80 3.27
C ASN A 267 11.89 7.38 3.17
N ALA A 268 11.37 6.83 4.27
CA ALA A 268 10.78 5.50 4.31
C ALA A 268 9.83 5.15 3.15
N PRO A 269 8.91 6.04 2.72
CA PRO A 269 7.96 5.71 1.67
C PRO A 269 8.62 5.49 0.30
N ASN A 270 9.81 6.07 0.07
CA ASN A 270 10.56 5.89 -1.18
C ASN A 270 11.08 4.46 -1.34
N ARG A 271 11.40 3.79 -0.23
CA ARG A 271 11.84 2.40 -0.20
C ARG A 271 10.62 1.46 -0.20
N ARG A 272 10.31 0.85 -1.35
CA ARG A 272 9.13 -0.02 -1.50
C ARG A 272 9.29 -1.03 -2.63
N VAL A 273 8.53 -2.11 -2.60
CA VAL A 273 8.29 -2.98 -3.75
C VAL A 273 6.82 -2.91 -4.13
N MET A 274 6.56 -2.54 -5.38
CA MET A 274 5.23 -2.43 -5.93
C MET A 274 4.92 -3.64 -6.80
N LEU A 275 3.77 -4.27 -6.60
CA LEU A 275 3.17 -5.19 -7.57
C LEU A 275 1.98 -4.50 -8.22
N PHE A 276 1.92 -4.51 -9.54
CA PHE A 276 0.75 -4.08 -10.30
C PHE A 276 0.14 -5.27 -11.02
N LEU A 277 -1.19 -5.40 -10.95
CA LEU A 277 -1.96 -6.28 -11.82
C LEU A 277 -2.48 -5.46 -12.99
N PHE A 278 -2.24 -5.91 -14.22
CA PHE A 278 -2.73 -5.27 -15.42
C PHE A 278 -4.00 -5.94 -15.95
N ARG A 279 -4.68 -5.28 -16.87
CA ARG A 279 -5.88 -5.82 -17.54
C ARG A 279 -5.69 -7.28 -17.97
N PRO A 280 -6.71 -8.15 -17.80
CA PRO A 280 -6.59 -9.53 -18.23
C PRO A 280 -6.25 -9.66 -19.72
N GLY A 281 -5.31 -10.55 -20.01
CA GLY A 281 -4.80 -10.77 -21.37
C GLY A 281 -3.77 -9.75 -21.87
N THR A 282 -3.34 -8.80 -21.02
CA THR A 282 -2.16 -7.96 -21.33
C THR A 282 -0.93 -8.86 -21.43
N LYS A 283 -0.12 -8.70 -22.47
CA LYS A 283 1.19 -9.37 -22.59
C LYS A 283 2.15 -8.39 -23.25
N VAL A 284 3.40 -8.37 -22.80
CA VAL A 284 4.45 -7.55 -23.40
C VAL A 284 5.66 -8.43 -23.63
N SER A 285 6.24 -8.36 -24.83
CA SER A 285 7.47 -9.09 -25.13
C SER A 285 8.64 -8.51 -24.32
N SER A 286 9.68 -9.31 -24.06
CA SER A 286 10.90 -8.81 -23.42
C SER A 286 11.60 -7.72 -24.23
N GLU A 287 11.39 -7.67 -25.55
CA GLU A 287 11.96 -6.64 -26.43
C GLU A 287 11.25 -5.30 -26.28
N ASP A 288 9.92 -5.33 -26.13
CA ASP A 288 9.09 -4.13 -25.99
C ASP A 288 9.08 -3.58 -24.54
N TRP A 289 9.53 -4.36 -23.56
CA TRP A 289 9.63 -3.92 -22.17
C TRP A 289 10.83 -2.98 -21.97
N PRO A 290 10.60 -1.70 -21.64
CA PRO A 290 11.67 -0.69 -21.66
C PRO A 290 12.56 -0.72 -20.43
N CYS A 291 12.10 -1.31 -19.32
CA CYS A 291 12.92 -1.36 -18.11
C CYS A 291 14.05 -2.37 -18.25
N PRO A 292 15.27 -2.03 -17.77
CA PRO A 292 16.35 -2.99 -17.66
C PRO A 292 15.99 -4.10 -16.67
N ARG A 293 16.63 -5.26 -16.82
CA ARG A 293 16.54 -6.38 -15.88
C ARG A 293 17.03 -5.94 -14.49
N SER A 294 16.65 -6.68 -13.46
CA SER A 294 17.12 -6.40 -12.09
C SER A 294 18.65 -6.44 -11.96
N ARG A 295 19.34 -7.24 -12.79
CA ARG A 295 20.80 -7.39 -12.78
C ARG A 295 21.55 -6.40 -13.67
N GLU A 296 20.85 -5.71 -14.56
CA GLU A 296 21.43 -4.69 -15.44
C GLU A 296 21.58 -3.35 -14.69
N ASP A 297 22.51 -2.51 -15.16
CA ASP A 297 22.77 -1.17 -14.62
C ASP A 297 21.61 -0.19 -14.87
N ALA A 298 21.74 1.05 -14.38
CA ALA A 298 20.70 2.05 -14.53
C ALA A 298 20.74 2.79 -15.88
N SER A 299 21.68 2.49 -16.78
CA SER A 299 21.85 3.22 -18.05
C SER A 299 20.60 3.15 -18.94
N GLY A 300 19.89 2.02 -18.91
CA GLY A 300 18.62 1.83 -19.63
C GLY A 300 17.42 2.57 -19.03
N CYS A 301 17.51 3.07 -17.79
CA CYS A 301 16.39 3.70 -17.10
C CYS A 301 16.09 5.11 -17.63
N THR A 302 17.13 5.91 -17.90
CA THR A 302 17.01 7.34 -18.23
C THR A 302 16.34 7.58 -19.59
N ALA A 303 16.45 6.62 -20.52
CA ALA A 303 15.76 6.66 -21.81
C ALA A 303 14.23 6.74 -21.68
N SER A 304 13.69 6.27 -20.56
CA SER A 304 12.25 6.32 -20.25
C SER A 304 11.86 7.52 -19.40
N PHE A 305 12.75 8.48 -19.14
CA PHE A 305 12.40 9.65 -18.32
C PHE A 305 11.46 10.62 -19.04
N TRP A 306 10.76 11.40 -18.23
CA TRP A 306 10.21 12.66 -18.72
C TRP A 306 11.34 13.60 -19.16
N PRO A 307 11.09 14.54 -20.09
CA PRO A 307 12.09 15.56 -20.45
C PRO A 307 12.60 16.36 -19.23
N ASP A 308 11.75 16.56 -18.22
CA ASP A 308 12.05 17.22 -16.94
C ASP A 308 12.36 16.21 -15.82
N GLY A 309 12.68 14.95 -16.13
CA GLY A 309 12.79 13.86 -15.15
C GLY A 309 13.82 14.09 -14.04
N GLU A 310 14.93 14.80 -14.33
CA GLU A 310 15.90 15.21 -13.31
C GLU A 310 15.31 16.27 -12.37
N GLN A 311 14.68 17.31 -12.93
CA GLN A 311 14.05 18.38 -12.14
C GLN A 311 12.94 17.83 -11.23
N ARG A 312 12.18 16.85 -11.73
CA ARG A 312 11.14 16.19 -10.95
C ARG A 312 11.68 15.56 -9.66
N ARG A 313 12.90 15.03 -9.66
CA ARG A 313 13.51 14.39 -8.48
C ARG A 313 14.32 15.34 -7.60
N ALA A 314 14.72 16.49 -8.12
CA ALA A 314 15.52 17.45 -7.38
C ALA A 314 14.71 18.15 -6.27
N ALA A 315 15.38 18.48 -5.17
CA ALA A 315 14.81 19.26 -4.09
C ALA A 315 14.37 20.67 -4.55
N GLY A 316 13.18 21.07 -4.10
CA GLY A 316 12.59 22.38 -4.35
C GLY A 316 12.51 23.24 -3.09
N ASP A 317 11.73 24.31 -3.16
CA ASP A 317 11.55 25.25 -2.03
C ASP A 317 10.76 24.63 -0.86
N HIS A 318 9.96 23.60 -1.13
CA HIS A 318 9.18 22.85 -0.15
C HIS A 318 9.27 21.33 -0.40
N GLU A 319 8.91 20.52 0.59
CA GLU A 319 8.83 19.07 0.42
C GLU A 319 7.67 18.70 -0.50
N ARG A 320 7.94 17.85 -1.50
CA ARG A 320 6.97 17.45 -2.51
C ARG A 320 6.58 16.00 -2.34
N HIS A 321 5.27 15.76 -2.36
CA HIS A 321 4.69 14.42 -2.31
C HIS A 321 4.10 14.08 -3.67
N TYR A 322 4.51 12.95 -4.25
CA TYR A 322 4.05 12.51 -5.57
C TYR A 322 2.52 12.46 -5.64
N ARG A 323 1.88 11.97 -4.58
CA ARG A 323 0.43 11.81 -4.51
C ARG A 323 -0.32 13.14 -4.63
N LEU A 324 0.28 14.24 -4.18
CA LEU A 324 -0.31 15.58 -4.22
C LEU A 324 0.02 16.27 -5.54
N GLU A 325 1.30 16.27 -5.93
CA GLU A 325 1.79 17.13 -7.01
C GLU A 325 1.99 16.44 -8.36
N ARG A 326 2.10 15.10 -8.39
CA ARG A 326 2.30 14.31 -9.61
C ARG A 326 3.53 14.67 -10.45
N ASN A 327 4.53 15.27 -9.82
CA ASN A 327 5.70 15.84 -10.48
C ASN A 327 7.04 15.39 -9.86
N THR A 328 7.06 14.27 -9.12
CA THR A 328 8.29 13.77 -8.48
C THR A 328 8.91 12.57 -9.21
N PHE A 329 8.11 11.76 -9.91
CA PHE A 329 8.62 10.61 -10.66
C PHE A 329 9.37 11.03 -11.92
N GLY A 330 10.61 10.59 -12.04
CA GLY A 330 11.43 10.85 -13.22
C GLY A 330 11.08 9.93 -14.39
N CYS A 331 10.73 8.66 -14.14
CA CYS A 331 10.42 7.69 -15.19
C CYS A 331 8.99 7.86 -15.73
N ARG A 332 8.87 8.29 -16.99
CA ARG A 332 7.60 8.44 -17.70
C ARG A 332 6.87 7.12 -17.92
N PHE A 333 7.61 6.04 -18.19
CA PHE A 333 7.02 4.72 -18.37
C PHE A 333 6.30 4.25 -17.10
N TYR A 334 6.99 4.35 -15.96
CA TYR A 334 6.45 3.96 -14.66
C TYR A 334 5.28 4.86 -14.22
N ASP A 335 5.47 6.18 -14.31
CA ASP A 335 4.45 7.19 -13.99
C ASP A 335 3.13 6.95 -14.76
N HIS A 336 3.19 6.52 -16.02
CA HIS A 336 2.01 6.35 -16.87
C HIS A 336 0.94 5.43 -16.28
N PHE A 337 1.32 4.25 -15.79
CA PHE A 337 0.37 3.32 -15.17
C PHE A 337 0.23 3.56 -13.67
N ALA A 338 1.33 3.88 -12.99
CA ALA A 338 1.34 3.94 -11.53
C ALA A 338 0.50 5.11 -10.99
N ARG A 339 0.46 6.25 -11.69
CA ARG A 339 -0.33 7.43 -11.31
C ARG A 339 -1.84 7.19 -11.22
N THR A 340 -2.31 6.17 -11.95
CA THR A 340 -3.72 5.77 -12.01
C THR A 340 -4.06 4.63 -11.06
N SER A 341 -3.04 4.03 -10.41
CA SER A 341 -3.25 2.97 -9.44
C SER A 341 -3.75 3.52 -8.10
N PRO A 342 -4.48 2.76 -7.29
CA PRO A 342 -4.85 3.22 -5.95
C PRO A 342 -3.66 3.27 -4.97
N CYS A 343 -2.53 2.61 -5.25
CA CYS A 343 -1.39 2.52 -4.32
C CYS A 343 -0.39 3.68 -4.46
N GLU A 344 -0.25 4.25 -5.66
CA GLU A 344 0.58 5.45 -5.89
C GLU A 344 -0.22 6.62 -6.48
N GLY A 345 -1.47 6.37 -6.84
CA GLY A 345 -2.45 7.37 -7.17
C GLY A 345 -2.86 8.20 -5.95
N ILE A 346 -3.60 9.27 -6.22
CA ILE A 346 -4.51 9.84 -5.25
C ILE A 346 -5.46 8.69 -4.92
N VAL A 347 -5.30 8.03 -3.75
CA VAL A 347 -6.44 7.31 -3.18
C VAL A 347 -7.47 8.38 -3.02
N ARG A 348 -8.48 8.23 -3.83
CA ARG A 348 -9.58 9.12 -4.00
C ARG A 348 -10.51 8.55 -2.93
N PRO A 349 -10.46 9.09 -1.69
CA PRO A 349 -10.91 8.39 -0.49
C PRO A 349 -12.31 7.83 -0.68
N SER A 350 -12.55 6.70 -0.02
CA SER A 350 -13.90 6.18 0.10
C SER A 350 -14.54 6.82 1.32
N LEU A 351 -15.57 7.63 1.13
CA LEU A 351 -16.39 8.12 2.24
C LEU A 351 -17.40 7.03 2.57
N ARG A 352 -17.40 6.58 3.82
CA ARG A 352 -18.41 5.68 4.38
C ARG A 352 -19.24 6.46 5.39
N VAL A 353 -20.55 6.53 5.20
CA VAL A 353 -21.46 7.31 6.06
C VAL A 353 -22.66 6.45 6.42
N HIS A 354 -22.94 6.31 7.72
CA HIS A 354 -24.19 5.74 8.20
C HIS A 354 -25.31 6.77 8.09
N LEU A 355 -26.39 6.42 7.39
CA LEU A 355 -27.50 7.33 7.10
C LEU A 355 -28.65 7.06 8.08
N PHE A 356 -28.90 7.99 9.00
CA PHE A 356 -29.92 7.86 10.04
C PHE A 356 -31.15 8.73 9.75
N ASP A 357 -32.30 8.38 10.31
CA ASP A 357 -33.48 9.26 10.35
C ASP A 357 -33.49 10.13 11.62
N PHE A 358 -34.54 10.96 11.76
CA PHE A 358 -34.72 11.84 12.94
C PHE A 358 -34.91 11.09 14.26
N GLN A 359 -35.09 9.77 14.24
CA GLN A 359 -35.19 8.91 15.42
C GLN A 359 -33.86 8.20 15.72
N GLY A 360 -32.79 8.49 14.97
CA GLY A 360 -31.49 7.83 15.11
C GLY A 360 -31.47 6.41 14.57
N LYS A 361 -32.44 6.01 13.73
CA LYS A 361 -32.50 4.67 13.14
C LYS A 361 -31.84 4.65 11.77
N LEU A 362 -31.03 3.63 11.51
CA LEU A 362 -30.34 3.45 10.23
C LEU A 362 -31.37 3.24 9.10
N VAL A 363 -31.27 4.05 8.05
CA VAL A 363 -32.21 4.07 6.92
C VAL A 363 -31.77 3.08 5.85
N ARG A 364 -32.22 1.84 5.95
CA ARG A 364 -31.98 0.82 4.92
C ARG A 364 -32.66 1.20 3.60
N GLY A 365 -31.93 1.05 2.50
CA GLY A 365 -32.37 1.47 1.16
C GLY A 365 -32.40 2.99 0.97
N ALA A 366 -31.71 3.77 1.81
CA ALA A 366 -31.67 5.23 1.67
C ALA A 366 -31.21 5.63 0.27
N VAL A 367 -31.96 6.53 -0.37
CA VAL A 367 -31.51 7.20 -1.60
C VAL A 367 -30.69 8.39 -1.17
N PHE A 368 -29.45 8.47 -1.66
CA PHE A 368 -28.51 9.50 -1.24
C PHE A 368 -27.83 10.20 -2.42
N ARG A 369 -27.24 11.36 -2.13
CA ARG A 369 -26.38 12.12 -3.01
C ARG A 369 -25.24 12.72 -2.21
N VAL A 370 -24.00 12.55 -2.69
CA VAL A 370 -22.82 13.20 -2.15
C VAL A 370 -22.28 14.22 -3.15
N GLU A 371 -22.05 15.44 -2.69
CA GLU A 371 -21.43 16.53 -3.46
C GLU A 371 -20.08 16.87 -2.83
N ALA A 372 -18.99 16.66 -3.57
CA ALA A 372 -17.64 16.83 -3.06
C ALA A 372 -16.67 17.20 -4.19
N GLY A 373 -15.87 18.26 -3.98
CA GLY A 373 -14.86 18.70 -4.95
C GLY A 373 -15.39 18.93 -6.37
N GLY A 374 -16.62 19.46 -6.50
CA GLY A 374 -17.28 19.72 -7.79
C GLY A 374 -17.88 18.50 -8.48
N VAL A 375 -17.89 17.32 -7.85
CA VAL A 375 -18.50 16.10 -8.35
C VAL A 375 -19.77 15.78 -7.57
N THR A 376 -20.82 15.34 -8.27
CA THR A 376 -22.08 14.88 -7.66
C THR A 376 -22.26 13.39 -7.89
N ILE A 377 -22.42 12.64 -6.80
CA ILE A 377 -22.49 11.17 -6.82
C ILE A 377 -23.82 10.72 -6.20
N PRO A 378 -24.79 10.25 -7.01
CA PRO A 378 -26.02 9.66 -6.50
C PRO A 378 -25.82 8.17 -6.14
N GLY A 379 -26.63 7.66 -5.21
CA GLY A 379 -26.59 6.24 -4.86
C GLY A 379 -27.79 5.77 -4.02
N VAL A 380 -27.79 4.47 -3.72
CA VAL A 380 -28.71 3.83 -2.80
C VAL A 380 -27.88 3.03 -1.80
N ALA A 381 -28.17 3.15 -0.51
CA ALA A 381 -27.48 2.46 0.58
C ALA A 381 -28.34 1.27 1.06
N PRO A 382 -28.14 0.03 0.58
CA PRO A 382 -29.06 -1.09 0.86
C PRO A 382 -29.17 -1.44 2.34
N ASP A 383 -28.06 -1.36 3.04
CA ASP A 383 -27.91 -1.58 4.48
C ASP A 383 -27.98 -0.28 5.30
N GLY A 384 -28.16 0.87 4.64
CA GLY A 384 -28.13 2.20 5.27
C GLY A 384 -26.73 2.79 5.43
N ILE A 385 -25.72 2.17 4.82
CA ILE A 385 -24.35 2.68 4.75
C ILE A 385 -24.09 3.20 3.33
N ALA A 386 -23.92 4.52 3.18
CA ALA A 386 -23.47 5.12 1.93
C ALA A 386 -21.96 4.89 1.79
N VAL A 387 -21.55 4.14 0.77
CA VAL A 387 -20.13 3.97 0.41
C VAL A 387 -19.88 4.67 -0.91
N VAL A 388 -19.13 5.76 -0.86
CA VAL A 388 -18.82 6.57 -2.03
C VAL A 388 -17.33 6.49 -2.28
N HIS A 389 -16.95 5.78 -3.33
CA HIS A 389 -15.56 5.69 -3.76
C HIS A 389 -15.18 6.92 -4.57
N ASN A 390 -13.87 7.16 -4.69
CA ASN A 390 -13.34 8.04 -5.71
C ASN A 390 -13.71 9.52 -5.56
N ILE A 391 -13.90 9.96 -4.31
CA ILE A 391 -14.17 11.35 -3.97
C ILE A 391 -12.86 12.13 -4.08
N PRO A 392 -12.86 13.34 -4.67
CA PRO A 392 -11.76 14.29 -4.44
C PRO A 392 -11.52 14.42 -2.92
N VAL A 393 -10.36 14.87 -2.45
CA VAL A 393 -10.17 15.19 -1.01
C VAL A 393 -10.42 16.70 -0.83
N PRO A 394 -11.67 17.21 -0.81
CA PRO A 394 -11.93 18.56 -0.34
C PRO A 394 -11.86 18.60 1.19
N THR A 395 -11.89 19.80 1.77
CA THR A 395 -12.10 19.97 3.21
C THR A 395 -13.47 19.43 3.64
N THR A 396 -14.53 19.62 2.82
CA THR A 396 -15.88 19.16 3.15
C THR A 396 -16.60 18.45 2.00
N ALA A 397 -17.54 17.57 2.36
CA ALA A 397 -18.48 16.93 1.43
C ALA A 397 -19.91 17.11 1.94
N LEU A 398 -20.85 17.43 1.05
CA LEU A 398 -22.25 17.56 1.40
C LEU A 398 -22.99 16.25 1.13
N VAL A 399 -23.48 15.61 2.19
CA VAL A 399 -24.21 14.34 2.13
C VAL A 399 -25.69 14.62 2.30
N ARG A 400 -26.50 14.22 1.32
CA ARG A 400 -27.97 14.32 1.36
C ARG A 400 -28.59 12.95 1.25
N TRP A 401 -29.63 12.67 2.02
CA TRP A 401 -30.31 11.37 1.95
C TRP A 401 -31.79 11.45 2.30
N SER A 402 -32.54 10.43 1.91
CA SER A 402 -33.98 10.32 2.18
C SER A 402 -34.38 8.87 2.35
N ARG A 403 -35.45 8.64 3.11
CA ARG A 403 -36.06 7.33 3.20
C ARG A 403 -36.67 6.95 1.85
N PRO A 404 -36.55 5.68 1.41
CA PRO A 404 -36.93 5.27 0.06
C PRO A 404 -38.40 5.55 -0.27
N ASP A 405 -39.30 5.44 0.70
CA ASP A 405 -40.74 5.71 0.57
C ASP A 405 -41.09 7.20 0.45
N ARG A 406 -40.15 8.09 0.78
CA ARG A 406 -40.37 9.55 0.82
C ARG A 406 -39.88 10.26 -0.42
N VAL A 407 -38.97 9.65 -1.18
CA VAL A 407 -38.34 10.26 -2.38
C VAL A 407 -39.38 10.77 -3.39
N ALA A 408 -40.44 10.00 -3.65
CA ALA A 408 -41.48 10.36 -4.62
C ALA A 408 -42.39 11.52 -4.16
N ALA A 409 -42.46 11.77 -2.84
CA ALA A 409 -43.28 12.82 -2.25
C ALA A 409 -42.54 14.17 -2.12
N LEU A 410 -41.22 14.17 -2.34
CA LEU A 410 -40.39 15.36 -2.21
C LEU A 410 -40.32 16.13 -3.55
N PRO A 411 -40.18 17.47 -3.51
CA PRO A 411 -39.84 18.24 -4.68
C PRO A 411 -38.58 17.69 -5.38
N PRO A 412 -38.52 17.69 -6.73
CA PRO A 412 -37.36 17.19 -7.46
C PRO A 412 -36.05 17.84 -6.99
N GLY A 413 -35.06 17.00 -6.67
CA GLY A 413 -33.74 17.45 -6.23
C GLY A 413 -33.60 17.80 -4.75
N THR A 414 -34.67 17.67 -3.95
CA THR A 414 -34.63 17.84 -2.49
C THR A 414 -34.52 16.51 -1.76
N PHE A 415 -34.04 16.56 -0.52
CA PHE A 415 -33.84 15.41 0.35
C PHE A 415 -34.40 15.72 1.74
N GLU A 416 -34.84 14.69 2.47
CA GLU A 416 -35.30 14.82 3.87
C GLU A 416 -34.20 15.29 4.81
N PHE A 417 -32.96 14.89 4.55
CA PHE A 417 -31.82 15.16 5.42
C PHE A 417 -30.62 15.65 4.60
N GLU A 418 -29.84 16.56 5.18
CA GLU A 418 -28.54 16.97 4.67
C GLU A 418 -27.57 17.24 5.82
N LEU A 419 -26.30 16.90 5.61
CA LEU A 419 -25.20 17.17 6.53
C LEU A 419 -23.93 17.44 5.73
N GLU A 420 -23.27 18.56 6.00
CA GLU A 420 -21.90 18.80 5.53
C GLU A 420 -20.95 18.03 6.46
N VAL A 421 -20.02 17.26 5.90
CA VAL A 421 -19.05 16.48 6.67
C VAL A 421 -17.64 16.89 6.29
N PHE A 422 -16.75 16.97 7.28
CA PHE A 422 -15.32 17.16 7.09
C PHE A 422 -14.69 15.86 6.61
N VAL A 423 -13.97 15.90 5.50
CA VAL A 423 -13.28 14.73 4.91
C VAL A 423 -11.80 14.75 5.24
N ASP A 424 -11.24 15.94 5.52
CA ASP A 424 -9.87 16.15 5.98
C ASP A 424 -9.84 16.28 7.52
N ILE A 425 -9.57 15.19 8.23
CA ILE A 425 -9.32 15.28 9.68
C ILE A 425 -7.82 15.21 9.92
N ASP A 426 -7.27 16.33 10.39
CA ASP A 426 -5.86 16.49 10.74
C ASP A 426 -5.66 16.21 12.23
N ASP A 427 -5.17 15.01 12.54
CA ASP A 427 -5.00 14.54 13.92
C ASP A 427 -3.92 15.28 14.73
N ALA A 428 -3.05 16.05 14.07
CA ALA A 428 -2.04 16.86 14.75
C ALA A 428 -2.66 18.04 15.51
N ARG A 429 -3.84 18.52 15.08
CA ARG A 429 -4.60 19.56 15.76
C ARG A 429 -5.74 18.95 16.55
N HIS A 430 -5.36 18.38 17.70
CA HIS A 430 -6.25 17.60 18.55
C HIS A 430 -7.61 18.26 18.85
N GLU A 431 -7.69 19.59 19.03
CA GLU A 431 -8.97 20.30 19.26
C GLU A 431 -9.82 20.39 17.98
N ASP A 432 -9.24 20.85 16.86
CA ASP A 432 -9.91 20.89 15.55
C ASP A 432 -10.41 19.50 15.13
N ALA A 433 -9.60 18.46 15.37
CA ALA A 433 -9.91 17.08 15.00
C ALA A 433 -11.08 16.51 15.82
N LEU A 434 -11.18 16.87 17.11
CA LEU A 434 -12.28 16.48 17.98
C LEU A 434 -13.60 17.12 17.52
N GLU A 435 -13.58 18.42 17.25
CA GLU A 435 -14.76 19.17 16.81
C GLU A 435 -15.27 18.68 15.46
N ARG A 436 -14.38 18.47 14.48
CA ARG A 436 -14.75 17.93 13.17
C ARG A 436 -15.38 16.54 13.27
N ARG A 437 -14.86 15.66 14.13
CA ARG A 437 -15.44 14.32 14.37
C ARG A 437 -16.84 14.41 15.00
N LEU A 438 -17.01 15.25 16.02
CA LEU A 438 -18.31 15.47 16.67
C LEU A 438 -19.33 16.06 15.67
N HIS A 439 -18.92 17.04 14.87
CA HIS A 439 -19.73 17.61 13.80
C HIS A 439 -20.18 16.55 12.78
N ASN A 440 -19.25 15.71 12.32
CA ASN A 440 -19.54 14.63 11.36
C ASN A 440 -20.53 13.60 11.91
N LEU A 441 -20.59 13.42 13.23
CA LEU A 441 -21.58 12.58 13.90
C LEU A 441 -22.90 13.31 14.21
N GLY A 442 -23.03 14.57 13.78
CA GLY A 442 -24.25 15.36 13.91
C GLY A 442 -24.40 16.10 15.23
N TYR A 443 -23.33 16.27 16.01
CA TYR A 443 -23.37 17.04 17.26
C TYR A 443 -23.09 18.54 17.02
N PRO A 444 -23.82 19.44 17.72
CA PRO A 444 -23.80 20.88 17.44
C PRO A 444 -22.58 21.56 18.08
N VAL A 445 -21.42 21.38 17.47
CA VAL A 445 -20.14 21.95 17.95
C VAL A 445 -20.15 23.48 17.93
N GLU A 446 -20.95 24.11 17.06
CA GLU A 446 -21.16 25.55 16.97
C GLU A 446 -21.82 26.14 18.23
N LEU A 447 -22.48 25.31 19.04
CA LEU A 447 -23.05 25.71 20.33
C LEU A 447 -22.05 25.51 21.50
N GLY A 448 -20.85 25.00 21.21
CA GLY A 448 -19.75 24.76 22.15
C GLY A 448 -19.36 23.28 22.24
N VAL A 449 -18.06 23.00 22.12
CA VAL A 449 -17.50 21.64 22.13
C VAL A 449 -17.85 20.85 23.40
N GLU A 450 -17.87 21.50 24.57
CA GLU A 450 -18.24 20.85 25.83
C GLU A 450 -19.71 20.37 25.82
N LEU A 451 -20.61 21.12 25.19
CA LEU A 451 -22.01 20.72 25.02
C LEU A 451 -22.13 19.55 24.03
N ALA A 452 -21.39 19.59 22.92
CA ALA A 452 -21.34 18.49 21.95
C ALA A 452 -20.82 17.19 22.59
N ILE A 453 -19.77 17.27 23.41
CA ILE A 453 -19.25 16.14 24.19
C ILE A 453 -20.33 15.60 25.13
N ARG A 454 -21.01 16.46 25.89
CA ARG A 454 -22.08 16.03 26.80
C ARG A 454 -23.23 15.33 26.07
N GLN A 455 -23.62 15.83 24.90
CA GLN A 455 -24.67 15.20 24.09
C GLN A 455 -24.21 13.84 23.54
N PHE A 456 -22.97 13.74 23.06
CA PHE A 456 -22.39 12.48 22.64
C PHE A 456 -22.36 11.46 23.80
N GLN A 457 -21.93 11.89 24.99
CA GLN A 457 -21.93 11.05 26.20
C GLN A 457 -23.32 10.51 26.53
N LEU A 458 -24.35 11.36 26.50
CA LEU A 458 -25.73 10.93 26.72
C LEU A 458 -26.19 9.92 25.67
N ALA A 459 -25.85 10.14 24.40
CA ALA A 459 -26.21 9.25 23.30
C ALA A 459 -25.56 7.86 23.41
N ILE A 460 -24.40 7.75 24.05
CA ILE A 460 -23.69 6.49 24.31
C ILE A 460 -23.95 5.93 25.73
N GLY A 461 -24.90 6.50 26.47
CA GLY A 461 -25.27 6.02 27.81
C GLY A 461 -24.23 6.29 28.90
N ARG A 462 -23.35 7.29 28.72
CA ARG A 462 -22.34 7.72 29.71
C ARG A 462 -22.77 8.99 30.46
N LEU A 463 -22.13 9.23 31.61
CA LEU A 463 -22.31 10.47 32.37
C LEU A 463 -21.83 11.69 31.55
N PRO A 464 -22.61 12.80 31.50
CA PRO A 464 -22.28 13.97 30.69
C PRO A 464 -21.22 14.87 31.37
N THR A 465 -19.99 14.37 31.50
CA THR A 465 -18.87 15.09 32.13
C THR A 465 -18.41 16.29 31.31
N GLY A 466 -18.59 16.27 29.99
CA GLY A 466 -18.06 17.28 29.06
C GLY A 466 -16.55 17.15 28.81
N LYS A 467 -15.90 16.10 29.31
CA LYS A 467 -14.45 15.89 29.14
C LYS A 467 -14.16 15.05 27.90
N ARG A 468 -13.17 15.49 27.11
CA ARG A 468 -12.67 14.78 25.92
C ARG A 468 -12.21 13.35 26.23
N GLU A 469 -11.42 13.19 27.28
CA GLU A 469 -10.80 11.91 27.68
C GLU A 469 -11.85 10.80 27.86
N ASP A 470 -13.08 11.17 28.24
CA ASP A 470 -14.17 10.23 28.50
C ASP A 470 -14.87 9.74 27.21
N VAL A 471 -14.54 10.31 26.04
CA VAL A 471 -15.20 10.03 24.76
C VAL A 471 -14.28 9.64 23.61
N GLU A 472 -12.96 9.82 23.73
CA GLU A 472 -12.00 9.69 22.63
C GLU A 472 -12.04 8.32 21.92
N ASP A 473 -11.98 7.22 22.67
CA ASP A 473 -11.99 5.87 22.10
C ASP A 473 -13.28 5.54 21.33
N GLU A 474 -14.43 5.92 21.89
CA GLU A 474 -15.75 5.68 21.31
C GLU A 474 -15.99 6.59 20.11
N LEU A 475 -15.48 7.81 20.15
CA LEU A 475 -15.54 8.74 19.04
C LEU A 475 -14.74 8.20 17.85
N LEU A 476 -13.53 7.70 18.08
CA LEU A 476 -12.70 7.05 17.05
C LEU A 476 -13.36 5.75 16.54
N ALA A 477 -14.04 5.00 17.41
CA ALA A 477 -14.81 3.82 17.01
C ALA A 477 -15.91 4.16 16.00
N ARG A 478 -16.74 5.14 16.35
CA ARG A 478 -17.91 5.51 15.54
C ARG A 478 -17.55 6.29 14.29
N HIS A 479 -16.58 7.20 14.40
CA HIS A 479 -16.19 8.06 13.29
C HIS A 479 -15.16 7.37 12.38
N ASP A 480 -13.97 7.06 12.90
CA ASP A 480 -12.83 6.63 12.08
C ASP A 480 -12.96 5.17 11.64
N ARG A 481 -13.47 4.30 12.53
CA ARG A 481 -13.69 2.88 12.23
C ARG A 481 -15.09 2.58 11.68
N CYS A 482 -15.98 3.58 11.61
CA CYS A 482 -17.35 3.42 11.14
C CYS A 482 -18.11 2.29 11.87
N GLU A 483 -17.82 2.09 13.16
CA GLU A 483 -18.53 1.10 13.97
C GLU A 483 -19.99 1.54 14.19
N PRO A 484 -20.97 0.63 14.08
CA PRO A 484 -22.36 0.98 14.32
C PRO A 484 -22.59 1.36 15.79
N PRO A 485 -23.58 2.21 16.10
CA PRO A 485 -23.99 2.44 17.48
C PRO A 485 -24.34 1.12 18.15
N VAL A 486 -23.87 0.89 19.37
CA VAL A 486 -24.35 -0.22 20.20
C VAL A 486 -25.82 0.05 20.49
N GLU A 487 -26.72 -0.75 19.90
CA GLU A 487 -28.14 -0.69 20.27
C GLU A 487 -28.25 -1.03 21.77
N PRO A 488 -28.94 -0.22 22.59
CA PRO A 488 -29.14 -0.58 23.98
C PRO A 488 -29.88 -1.92 24.03
N GLU A 489 -29.27 -2.93 24.66
CA GLU A 489 -29.94 -4.19 24.95
C GLU A 489 -31.17 -3.88 25.82
N ASN A 490 -32.35 -3.92 25.20
CA ASN A 490 -33.68 -3.87 25.82
C ASN A 490 -33.77 -3.05 27.13
N ALA A 491 -33.99 -1.74 27.00
CA ALA A 491 -34.51 -0.92 28.11
C ALA A 491 -36.02 -1.10 28.28
#